data_AF-A0A351CJD2-F1
#
_entry.id   AF-A0A351CJD2-F1
#
_cell.length_a   1.000
_cell.length_b   1.000
_cell.length_c   1.000
_cell.angle_alpha   90.00
_cell.angle_beta   90.00
_cell.angle_gamma   90.00
#
_symmetry.space_group_name_H-M   'P 1'
#
loop_
_entity.id
_entity.type
_entity.pdbx_description
1 polymer ?
#
loop_
_entity_poly.entity_id
_entity_poly.type
_entity_poly.pdbx_seq_one_letter_code
_entity_poly.pdbx_strand_id
1 'polypeptide(L)'
;MKVYLVGGAIRDRLLGVSNDDTENDWLVVGSTVDEMISLGYKQVGKDFPVFLDPKEHEEFALARLEKSVRPGYKGFEFNVSSKVTLEEDLSRRDLTINSIAQLDGEGPLIDPFKGQKDLEDGVLRHITEAFSDDPVRVLRVARFAARFSSFGFSVASETIKLMKSMVSSGEVSALTPERVFKELNQALSY
;
A
#
# COMPACT_ATOMS: atom_id res chain seq x y z
N MET A 1 14.83 -3.02 15.24
CA MET A 1 13.71 -2.97 14.27
C MET A 1 12.50 -3.76 14.74
N LYS A 2 11.30 -3.41 14.28
CA LYS A 2 10.07 -4.23 14.38
C LYS A 2 9.59 -4.58 12.98
N VAL A 3 9.12 -5.81 12.77
CA VAL A 3 8.65 -6.31 11.47
C VAL A 3 7.16 -6.56 11.54
N TYR A 4 6.41 -6.05 10.57
CA TYR A 4 4.96 -6.24 10.51
C TYR A 4 4.60 -6.86 9.17
N LEU A 5 3.77 -7.90 9.19
CA LEU A 5 3.02 -8.28 8.01
C LEU A 5 1.99 -7.19 7.77
N VAL A 6 1.80 -6.74 6.53
CA VAL A 6 0.90 -5.64 6.20
C VAL A 6 0.14 -5.91 4.90
N GLY A 7 -0.82 -5.04 4.58
CA GLY A 7 -1.29 -4.91 3.20
C GLY A 7 -2.09 -6.10 2.67
N GLY A 8 -1.71 -6.55 1.47
CA GLY A 8 -2.51 -7.49 0.69
C GLY A 8 -2.62 -8.86 1.36
N ALA A 9 -1.53 -9.32 1.98
CA ALA A 9 -1.48 -10.60 2.67
C ALA A 9 -2.52 -10.70 3.79
N ILE A 10 -2.65 -9.67 4.63
CA ILE A 10 -3.63 -9.67 5.72
C ILE A 10 -5.05 -9.59 5.18
N ARG A 11 -5.31 -8.69 4.22
CA ARG A 11 -6.62 -8.56 3.58
C ARG A 11 -7.08 -9.90 2.98
N ASP A 12 -6.20 -10.56 2.24
CA ASP A 12 -6.52 -11.80 1.53
C ASP A 12 -6.72 -12.96 2.51
N ARG A 13 -5.95 -13.01 3.61
CA ARG A 13 -6.19 -13.95 4.72
C ARG A 13 -7.55 -13.74 5.39
N LEU A 14 -7.91 -12.49 5.69
CA LEU A 14 -9.18 -12.15 6.33
C LEU A 14 -10.40 -12.42 5.43
N LEU A 15 -10.25 -12.26 4.11
CA LEU A 15 -11.27 -12.63 3.13
C LEU A 15 -11.35 -14.14 2.86
N GLY A 16 -10.41 -14.93 3.36
CA GLY A 16 -10.34 -16.37 3.10
C GLY A 16 -9.94 -16.71 1.65
N VAL A 17 -9.23 -15.81 0.97
CA VAL A 17 -8.76 -15.98 -0.42
C VAL A 17 -7.24 -16.16 -0.52
N SER A 18 -6.53 -16.11 0.59
CA SER A 18 -5.10 -16.41 0.62
C SER A 18 -4.83 -17.89 0.28
N ASN A 19 -3.75 -18.12 -0.45
CA ASN A 19 -3.23 -19.42 -0.85
C ASN A 19 -1.69 -19.46 -0.68
N ASP A 20 -1.07 -20.58 -1.04
CA ASP A 20 0.39 -20.77 -0.92
C ASP A 20 1.20 -19.78 -1.80
N ASP A 21 0.58 -19.21 -2.84
CA ASP A 21 1.18 -18.21 -3.73
C ASP A 21 0.95 -16.76 -3.24
N THR A 22 0.32 -16.56 -2.07
CA THR A 22 0.05 -15.22 -1.55
C THR A 22 1.34 -14.59 -1.04
N GLU A 23 1.81 -13.58 -1.77
CA GLU A 23 3.00 -12.80 -1.42
C GLU A 23 2.79 -12.08 -0.07
N ASN A 24 3.75 -12.26 0.84
CA ASN A 24 3.78 -11.53 2.10
C ASN A 24 4.44 -10.16 1.89
N ASP A 25 3.68 -9.10 2.16
CA ASP A 25 4.23 -7.75 2.24
C ASP A 25 4.74 -7.49 3.67
N TRP A 26 6.05 -7.37 3.86
CA TRP A 26 6.63 -7.04 5.17
C TRP A 26 7.02 -5.57 5.27
N LEU A 27 6.70 -4.96 6.42
CA LEU A 27 7.04 -3.58 6.77
C LEU A 27 7.98 -3.56 7.96
N VAL A 28 9.12 -2.89 7.81
CA VAL A 28 10.12 -2.71 8.86
C VAL A 28 10.04 -1.30 9.43
N VAL A 29 9.78 -1.21 10.73
CA VAL A 29 9.70 0.05 11.48
C VAL A 29 10.88 0.16 12.45
N GLY A 30 11.43 1.37 12.60
CA GLY A 30 12.53 1.61 13.53
C GLY A 30 13.85 0.98 13.09
N SER A 31 14.14 1.05 11.79
CA SER A 31 15.42 0.65 11.17
C SER A 31 15.84 1.72 10.15
N THR A 32 17.06 1.62 9.65
CA THR A 32 17.59 2.46 8.56
C THR A 32 18.07 1.60 7.40
N VAL A 33 18.32 2.21 6.23
CA VAL A 33 18.90 1.51 5.07
C VAL A 33 20.23 0.84 5.43
N ASP A 34 21.11 1.56 6.13
CA ASP A 34 22.42 1.05 6.54
C ASP A 34 22.28 -0.13 7.52
N GLU A 35 21.33 -0.06 8.46
CA GLU A 35 21.04 -1.16 9.39
C GLU A 35 20.53 -2.39 8.63
N MET A 36 19.56 -2.23 7.72
CA MET A 36 19.06 -3.32 6.87
C MET A 36 20.20 -4.00 6.08
N ILE A 37 21.04 -3.22 5.41
CA ILE A 37 22.19 -3.74 4.63
C ILE A 37 23.17 -4.47 5.56
N SER A 38 23.46 -3.93 6.74
CA SER A 38 24.36 -4.57 7.71
C SER A 38 23.84 -5.92 8.22
N LEU A 39 22.52 -6.11 8.23
CA LEU A 39 21.84 -7.36 8.58
C LEU A 39 21.76 -8.35 7.41
N GLY A 40 22.28 -8.00 6.23
CA GLY A 40 22.34 -8.86 5.05
C GLY A 40 21.16 -8.72 4.09
N TYR A 41 20.24 -7.78 4.34
CA TYR A 41 19.15 -7.48 3.41
C TYR A 41 19.67 -6.85 2.12
N LYS A 42 19.13 -7.29 0.98
CA LYS A 42 19.55 -6.79 -0.33
C LYS A 42 18.52 -5.80 -0.88
N GLN A 43 18.92 -4.53 -1.04
CA GLN A 43 18.04 -3.51 -1.59
C GLN A 43 17.64 -3.82 -3.05
N VAL A 44 16.35 -3.66 -3.36
CA VAL A 44 15.76 -3.79 -4.68
C VAL A 44 15.21 -2.44 -5.12
N GLY A 45 15.63 -2.01 -6.31
CA GLY A 45 15.31 -0.68 -6.82
C GLY A 45 16.18 0.41 -6.20
N LYS A 46 16.24 1.57 -6.88
CA LYS A 46 17.04 2.73 -6.43
C LYS A 46 16.22 3.74 -5.63
N ASP A 47 14.94 3.85 -5.95
CA ASP A 47 14.09 4.95 -5.46
C ASP A 47 13.22 4.55 -4.27
N PHE A 48 13.08 3.24 -4.01
CA PHE A 48 12.26 2.70 -2.92
C PHE A 48 13.11 1.84 -1.98
N PRO A 49 12.98 2.00 -0.65
CA PRO A 49 13.74 1.22 0.33
C PRO A 49 13.06 -0.14 0.54
N VAL A 50 12.92 -0.92 -0.53
CA VAL A 50 12.47 -2.32 -0.49
C VAL A 50 13.70 -3.21 -0.50
N PHE A 51 13.68 -4.25 0.31
CA PHE A 51 14.78 -5.18 0.47
C PHE A 51 14.31 -6.61 0.36
N LEU A 52 15.16 -7.49 -0.13
CA LEU A 52 14.96 -8.93 -0.05
C LEU A 52 15.65 -9.46 1.19
N ASP A 53 14.93 -10.28 1.95
CA ASP A 53 15.49 -11.03 3.06
C ASP A 53 16.56 -12.04 2.57
N PRO A 54 17.67 -12.21 3.30
CA PRO A 54 18.74 -13.12 2.90
C PRO A 54 18.39 -14.62 2.99
N LYS A 55 17.33 -15.01 3.71
CA LYS A 55 16.94 -16.41 3.91
C LYS A 55 15.87 -16.83 2.91
N GLU A 56 14.74 -16.13 2.92
CA GLU A 56 13.55 -16.53 2.16
C GLU A 56 13.32 -15.68 0.90
N HIS A 57 14.10 -14.62 0.69
CA HIS A 57 13.94 -13.68 -0.42
C HIS A 57 12.55 -13.03 -0.51
N GLU A 58 11.83 -12.94 0.61
CA GLU A 58 10.60 -12.16 0.70
C GLU A 58 10.89 -10.65 0.71
N GLU A 59 9.90 -9.83 0.34
CA GLU A 59 10.01 -8.37 0.25
C GLU A 59 9.76 -7.67 1.59
N PHE A 60 10.72 -6.86 2.01
CA PHE A 60 10.71 -6.06 3.24
C PHE A 60 10.85 -4.58 2.88
N ALA A 61 9.79 -3.80 3.04
CA ALA A 61 9.82 -2.36 2.86
C ALA A 61 10.15 -1.65 4.18
N LEU A 62 11.04 -0.65 4.16
CA LEU A 62 11.17 0.27 5.29
C LEU A 62 10.00 1.24 5.35
N ALA A 63 9.49 1.46 6.57
CA ALA A 63 8.46 2.45 6.85
C ALA A 63 8.89 3.84 6.39
N ARG A 64 7.97 4.55 5.75
CA ARG A 64 8.29 5.84 5.13
C ARG A 64 7.15 6.84 5.21
N LEU A 65 7.54 8.11 5.25
CA LEU A 65 6.66 9.21 4.94
C LEU A 65 6.93 9.66 3.50
N GLU A 66 5.98 9.41 2.62
CA GLU A 66 5.99 9.97 1.27
C GLU A 66 5.59 11.43 1.37
N LYS A 67 6.29 12.38 0.73
CA LYS A 67 5.78 13.75 0.56
C LYS A 67 5.87 14.13 -0.90
N SER A 68 4.72 14.49 -1.49
CA SER A 68 4.69 15.12 -2.81
C SER A 68 5.31 16.51 -2.69
N VAL A 69 6.41 16.75 -3.42
CA VAL A 69 7.18 18.00 -3.31
C VAL A 69 6.72 19.04 -4.33
N ARG A 70 6.01 18.64 -5.38
CA ARG A 70 5.48 19.54 -6.41
C ARG A 70 4.12 19.06 -6.95
N PRO A 71 3.26 19.99 -7.42
CA PRO A 71 2.09 19.63 -8.22
C PRO A 71 2.52 18.86 -9.48
N GLY A 72 1.93 17.69 -9.70
CA GLY A 72 2.36 16.73 -10.72
C GLY A 72 3.56 15.88 -10.28
N TYR A 73 3.64 14.65 -10.83
CA TYR A 73 4.51 13.53 -10.45
C TYR A 73 6.04 13.78 -10.36
N LYS A 74 6.53 15.02 -10.56
CA LYS A 74 7.96 15.33 -10.48
C LYS A 74 8.42 15.56 -9.03
N GLY A 75 8.55 14.45 -8.29
CA GLY A 75 9.35 14.34 -7.08
C GLY A 75 8.56 13.91 -5.85
N PHE A 76 8.63 12.62 -5.52
CA PHE A 76 8.40 12.17 -4.15
C PHE A 76 9.71 12.29 -3.40
N GLU A 77 9.71 13.01 -2.28
CA GLU A 77 10.77 12.86 -1.28
C GLU A 77 10.29 11.82 -0.28
N PHE A 78 11.05 10.74 -0.16
CA PHE A 78 10.82 9.71 0.85
C PHE A 78 11.62 10.05 2.09
N ASN A 79 10.93 10.30 3.20
CA ASN A 79 11.58 10.32 4.50
C ASN A 79 11.51 8.89 5.07
N VAL A 80 12.63 8.17 4.97
CA VAL A 80 12.80 6.79 5.46
C VAL A 80 13.53 6.79 6.81
N SER A 81 13.21 7.76 7.67
CA SER A 81 13.81 7.85 8.99
C SER A 81 13.34 6.70 9.88
N SER A 82 14.24 6.20 10.75
CA SER A 82 13.89 5.28 11.83
C SER A 82 12.82 5.81 12.81
N LYS A 83 12.47 7.09 12.70
CA LYS A 83 11.39 7.74 13.48
C LYS A 83 10.01 7.58 12.89
N VAL A 84 9.87 7.14 11.62
CA VAL A 84 8.56 6.90 11.02
C VAL A 84 7.88 5.78 11.77
N THR A 85 6.68 6.06 12.26
CA THR A 85 5.85 5.11 13.00
C THR A 85 5.05 4.22 12.04
N LEU A 86 4.57 3.08 12.56
CA LEU A 86 3.67 2.20 11.83
C LEU A 86 2.42 2.95 11.35
N GLU A 87 1.79 3.72 12.24
CA GLU A 87 0.56 4.46 11.94
C GLU A 87 0.77 5.52 10.84
N GLU A 88 1.92 6.19 10.85
CA GLU A 88 2.31 7.13 9.80
C GLU A 88 2.45 6.46 8.42
N ASP A 89 3.11 5.30 8.33
CA ASP A 89 3.21 4.54 7.08
C ASP A 89 1.83 4.07 6.59
N LEU A 90 1.06 3.45 7.50
CA LEU A 90 -0.29 2.97 7.24
C LEU A 90 -1.19 4.11 6.75
N SER A 91 -1.06 5.33 7.28
CA SER A 91 -1.86 6.49 6.87
C SER A 91 -1.63 6.92 5.41
N ARG A 92 -0.47 6.58 4.85
CA ARG A 92 -0.06 6.92 3.49
C ARG A 92 -0.50 5.88 2.47
N ARG A 93 -1.06 4.74 2.88
CA ARG A 93 -1.54 3.69 1.94
C ARG A 93 -2.80 4.12 1.18
N ASP A 94 -3.19 3.31 0.20
CA ASP A 94 -4.32 3.61 -0.68
C ASP A 94 -5.67 3.41 0.01
N LEU A 95 -5.95 2.20 0.48
CA LEU A 95 -7.25 1.80 1.02
C LEU A 95 -7.13 1.31 2.46
N THR A 96 -8.18 1.54 3.26
CA THR A 96 -8.28 1.09 4.66
C THR A 96 -8.03 -0.41 4.79
N ILE A 97 -8.62 -1.21 3.89
CA ILE A 97 -8.44 -2.67 3.83
C ILE A 97 -7.00 -3.12 3.57
N ASN A 98 -6.14 -2.25 3.02
CA ASN A 98 -4.72 -2.50 2.79
C ASN A 98 -3.82 -1.90 3.88
N SER A 99 -4.43 -1.38 4.95
CA SER A 99 -3.76 -0.64 6.01
C SER A 99 -3.92 -1.30 7.38
N ILE A 100 -3.97 -2.62 7.37
CA ILE A 100 -3.96 -3.48 8.55
C ILE A 100 -2.55 -4.06 8.67
N ALA A 101 -2.05 -4.15 9.90
CA ALA A 101 -0.73 -4.68 10.22
C ALA A 101 -0.81 -5.78 11.28
N GLN A 102 0.17 -6.67 11.29
CA GLN A 102 0.30 -7.73 12.30
C GLN A 102 1.77 -7.89 12.66
N LEU A 103 2.11 -7.72 13.95
CA LEU A 103 3.49 -7.86 14.41
C LEU A 103 3.98 -9.29 14.20
N ASP A 104 5.12 -9.44 13.55
CA ASP A 104 5.78 -10.72 13.23
C ASP A 104 4.87 -11.74 12.50
N GLY A 105 3.75 -11.28 11.91
CA GLY A 105 2.76 -12.13 11.25
C GLY A 105 1.89 -13.00 12.17
N GLU A 106 2.10 -12.96 13.48
CA GLU A 106 1.40 -13.80 14.47
C GLU A 106 0.75 -13.01 15.62
N GLY A 107 1.14 -11.74 15.80
CA GLY A 107 0.60 -10.87 16.86
C GLY A 107 -0.88 -10.47 16.66
N PRO A 108 -1.44 -9.64 17.55
CA PRO A 108 -2.76 -9.05 17.33
C PRO A 108 -2.75 -8.13 16.10
N LEU A 109 -3.90 -8.04 15.41
CA LEU A 109 -4.09 -7.10 14.32
C LEU A 109 -4.07 -5.65 14.84
N ILE A 110 -3.34 -4.82 14.13
CA ILE A 110 -3.22 -3.38 14.35
C ILE A 110 -3.93 -2.70 13.18
N ASP A 111 -5.07 -2.07 13.47
CA ASP A 111 -5.96 -1.49 12.46
C ASP A 111 -6.44 -0.09 12.86
N PRO A 112 -5.57 0.94 12.78
CA PRO A 112 -5.93 2.30 13.18
C PRO A 112 -6.99 2.94 12.27
N PHE A 113 -7.13 2.45 11.03
CA PHE A 113 -8.00 3.03 10.00
C PHE A 113 -9.28 2.23 9.74
N LYS A 114 -9.59 1.25 10.59
CA LYS A 114 -10.82 0.44 10.52
C LYS A 114 -10.96 -0.36 9.22
N GLY A 115 -9.84 -0.82 8.67
CA GLY A 115 -9.79 -1.69 7.51
C GLY A 115 -10.58 -2.99 7.69
N GLN A 116 -10.60 -3.59 8.88
CA GLN A 116 -11.39 -4.79 9.16
C GLN A 116 -12.89 -4.52 9.00
N LYS A 117 -13.38 -3.39 9.52
CA LYS A 117 -14.79 -2.95 9.39
C LYS A 117 -15.15 -2.76 7.91
N ASP A 118 -14.31 -2.06 7.16
CA ASP A 118 -14.54 -1.83 5.72
C ASP A 118 -14.44 -3.14 4.92
N LEU A 119 -13.62 -4.10 5.35
CA LEU A 119 -13.55 -5.43 4.74
C LEU A 119 -14.84 -6.23 4.97
N GLU A 120 -15.33 -6.24 6.21
CA GLU A 120 -16.61 -6.86 6.58
C GLU A 120 -17.80 -6.24 5.82
N ASP A 121 -17.81 -4.91 5.70
CA ASP A 121 -18.89 -4.17 5.04
C ASP A 121 -18.77 -4.19 3.50
N GLY A 122 -17.69 -4.74 2.94
CA GLY A 122 -17.44 -4.76 1.50
C GLY A 122 -17.21 -3.35 0.93
N VAL A 123 -16.38 -2.53 1.57
CA VAL A 123 -16.18 -1.13 1.21
C VAL A 123 -14.71 -0.84 0.87
N LEU A 124 -14.50 -0.24 -0.30
CA LEU A 124 -13.21 0.33 -0.71
C LEU A 124 -13.18 1.81 -0.32
N ARG A 125 -12.54 2.10 0.82
CA ARG A 125 -12.40 3.46 1.37
C ARG A 125 -10.95 3.92 1.35
N HIS A 126 -10.70 5.15 0.89
CA HIS A 126 -9.39 5.78 1.03
C HIS A 126 -9.11 6.11 2.51
N ILE A 127 -7.84 6.16 2.89
CA ILE A 127 -7.44 6.32 4.30
C ILE A 127 -7.45 7.80 4.71
N THR A 128 -6.74 8.63 3.96
CA THR A 128 -6.62 10.08 4.20
C THR A 128 -6.53 10.82 2.86
N GLU A 129 -6.59 12.15 2.91
CA GLU A 129 -6.35 13.03 1.75
C GLU A 129 -5.00 12.78 1.05
N ALA A 130 -4.05 12.12 1.72
CA ALA A 130 -2.81 11.61 1.12
C ALA A 130 -3.05 10.68 -0.08
N PHE A 131 -4.26 10.14 -0.25
CA PHE A 131 -4.66 9.41 -1.44
C PHE A 131 -4.42 10.21 -2.72
N SER A 132 -4.60 11.52 -2.69
CA SER A 132 -4.39 12.38 -3.85
C SER A 132 -2.91 12.59 -4.20
N ASP A 133 -1.99 12.23 -3.30
CA ASP A 133 -0.54 12.34 -3.55
C ASP A 133 -0.09 11.41 -4.70
N ASP A 134 -0.84 10.33 -4.99
CA ASP A 134 -0.54 9.40 -6.08
C ASP A 134 -1.76 9.10 -6.97
N PRO A 135 -1.85 9.72 -8.16
CA PRO A 135 -2.99 9.54 -9.07
C PRO A 135 -3.21 8.10 -9.55
N VAL A 136 -2.21 7.21 -9.42
CA VAL A 136 -2.37 5.81 -9.83
C VAL A 136 -3.40 5.09 -8.94
N ARG A 137 -3.63 5.61 -7.73
CA ARG A 137 -4.58 5.03 -6.78
C ARG A 137 -6.00 5.04 -7.32
N VAL A 138 -6.35 5.97 -8.21
CA VAL A 138 -7.64 5.93 -8.94
C VAL A 138 -7.78 4.63 -9.74
N LEU A 139 -6.73 4.22 -10.45
CA LEU A 139 -6.71 2.97 -11.22
C LEU A 139 -6.66 1.74 -10.31
N ARG A 140 -5.91 1.81 -9.20
CA ARG A 140 -5.86 0.72 -8.20
C ARG A 140 -7.23 0.48 -7.57
N VAL A 141 -7.98 1.53 -7.24
CA VAL A 141 -9.35 1.39 -6.71
C VAL A 141 -10.27 0.74 -7.75
N ALA A 142 -10.20 1.16 -9.01
CA ALA A 142 -10.98 0.53 -10.07
C ALA A 142 -10.64 -0.96 -10.23
N ARG A 143 -9.34 -1.30 -10.18
CA ARG A 143 -8.86 -2.68 -10.18
C ARG A 143 -9.38 -3.48 -8.99
N PHE A 144 -9.30 -2.95 -7.78
CA PHE A 144 -9.81 -3.64 -6.58
C PHE A 144 -11.34 -3.79 -6.61
N ALA A 145 -12.07 -2.80 -7.12
CA ALA A 145 -13.50 -2.89 -7.32
C ALA A 145 -13.87 -4.02 -8.30
N ALA A 146 -13.08 -4.21 -9.35
CA ALA A 146 -13.25 -5.33 -10.27
C ALA A 146 -12.89 -6.68 -9.59
N ARG A 147 -11.71 -6.77 -8.96
CA ARG A 147 -11.22 -7.98 -8.29
C ARG A 147 -12.19 -8.49 -7.22
N PHE A 148 -12.73 -7.60 -6.40
CA PHE A 148 -13.60 -7.96 -5.28
C PHE A 148 -15.09 -7.81 -5.59
N SER A 149 -15.46 -7.66 -6.86
CA SER A 149 -16.86 -7.56 -7.29
C SER A 149 -17.69 -8.78 -6.89
N SER A 150 -17.11 -9.98 -6.94
CA SER A 150 -17.77 -11.23 -6.50
C SER A 150 -18.07 -11.27 -4.99
N PHE A 151 -17.33 -10.51 -4.20
CA PHE A 151 -17.55 -10.33 -2.76
C PHE A 151 -18.53 -9.20 -2.45
N GLY A 152 -19.11 -8.55 -3.47
CA GLY A 152 -20.07 -7.46 -3.31
C GLY A 152 -19.42 -6.12 -2.91
N PHE A 153 -18.12 -5.95 -3.13
CA PHE A 153 -17.45 -4.72 -2.74
C PHE A 153 -17.95 -3.51 -3.53
N SER A 154 -18.04 -2.38 -2.85
CA SER A 154 -18.41 -1.09 -3.41
C SER A 154 -17.42 0.00 -2.99
N VAL A 155 -17.29 1.05 -3.79
CA VAL A 155 -16.39 2.17 -3.46
C VAL A 155 -17.16 3.17 -2.58
N ALA A 156 -16.55 3.58 -1.46
CA ALA A 156 -17.15 4.57 -0.56
C ALA A 156 -17.45 5.89 -1.29
N SER A 157 -18.53 6.57 -0.92
CA SER A 157 -19.01 7.77 -1.61
C SER A 157 -18.01 8.92 -1.56
N GLU A 158 -17.32 9.09 -0.44
CA GLU A 158 -16.23 10.06 -0.27
C GLU A 158 -15.01 9.72 -1.14
N THR A 159 -14.68 8.44 -1.30
CA THR A 159 -13.59 8.00 -2.18
C THR A 159 -13.93 8.30 -3.63
N ILE A 160 -15.16 8.03 -4.07
CA ILE A 160 -15.64 8.40 -5.41
C ILE A 160 -15.55 9.92 -5.63
N LYS A 161 -15.95 10.73 -4.64
CA LYS A 161 -15.84 12.20 -4.72
C LYS A 161 -14.39 12.63 -4.87
N LEU A 162 -13.47 12.07 -4.07
CA LEU A 162 -12.05 12.39 -4.14
C LEU A 162 -11.47 12.02 -5.51
N MET A 163 -11.71 10.79 -5.99
CA MET A 163 -11.28 10.33 -7.31
C MET A 163 -11.80 11.24 -8.44
N LYS A 164 -13.07 11.67 -8.39
CA LYS A 164 -13.64 12.61 -9.37
C LYS A 164 -12.96 13.98 -9.32
N SER A 165 -12.61 14.46 -8.12
CA SER A 165 -11.85 15.70 -7.94
C SER A 165 -10.48 15.60 -8.60
N MET A 166 -9.73 14.53 -8.35
CA MET A 166 -8.41 14.29 -8.94
C MET A 166 -8.45 14.20 -10.48
N VAL A 167 -9.50 13.59 -11.05
CA VAL A 167 -9.69 13.55 -12.50
C VAL A 167 -9.97 14.96 -13.04
N SER A 168 -10.82 15.71 -12.35
CA SER A 168 -11.23 17.05 -12.77
C SER A 168 -10.12 18.10 -12.61
N SER A 169 -9.21 17.92 -11.65
CA SER A 169 -8.00 18.75 -11.47
C SER A 169 -6.91 18.45 -12.50
N GLY A 170 -7.06 17.36 -13.28
CA GLY A 170 -6.09 16.94 -14.29
C GLY A 170 -4.88 16.18 -13.74
N GLU A 171 -4.87 15.82 -12.45
CA GLU A 171 -3.78 15.08 -11.81
C GLU A 171 -3.54 13.72 -12.47
N VAL A 172 -4.62 13.04 -12.90
CA VAL A 172 -4.54 11.74 -13.58
C VAL A 172 -3.82 11.83 -14.93
N SER A 173 -3.83 12.99 -15.58
CA SER A 173 -3.10 13.23 -16.84
C SER A 173 -1.57 13.22 -16.65
N ALA A 174 -1.09 13.30 -15.41
CA ALA A 174 0.33 13.20 -15.10
C ALA A 174 0.82 11.74 -14.99
N LEU A 175 -0.06 10.74 -15.11
CA LEU A 175 0.33 9.34 -15.08
C LEU A 175 1.16 8.96 -16.30
N THR A 176 2.26 8.25 -16.08
CA THR A 176 3.05 7.71 -17.17
C THR A 176 2.39 6.45 -17.75
N PRO A 177 2.55 6.16 -19.05
CA PRO A 177 1.99 4.96 -19.67
C PRO A 177 2.37 3.66 -18.97
N GLU A 178 3.58 3.57 -18.42
CA GLU A 178 4.07 2.37 -17.72
C GLU A 178 3.28 2.11 -16.44
N ARG A 179 2.94 3.15 -15.68
CA ARG A 179 2.14 3.02 -14.45
C ARG A 179 0.70 2.62 -14.78
N VAL A 180 0.13 3.21 -15.83
CA VAL A 180 -1.21 2.82 -16.33
C VAL A 180 -1.22 1.37 -16.78
N PHE A 181 -0.23 0.97 -17.58
CA PHE A 181 -0.11 -0.39 -18.07
C PHE A 181 0.08 -1.41 -16.94
N LYS A 182 0.89 -1.09 -15.92
CA LYS A 182 1.06 -1.98 -14.76
C LYS A 182 -0.27 -2.30 -14.08
N GLU A 183 -1.08 -1.28 -13.81
CA GLU A 183 -2.39 -1.48 -13.19
C GLU A 183 -3.38 -2.22 -14.09
N LEU A 184 -3.38 -1.92 -15.39
CA LEU A 184 -4.23 -2.62 -16.36
C LEU A 184 -3.84 -4.11 -16.48
N ASN A 185 -2.54 -4.40 -16.56
CA ASN A 185 -2.03 -5.77 -16.64
C ASN A 185 -2.42 -6.57 -15.39
N GLN A 186 -2.27 -5.97 -14.20
CA GLN A 186 -2.71 -6.60 -12.95
C GLN A 186 -4.22 -6.82 -12.92
N ALA A 187 -5.03 -5.90 -13.45
CA ALA A 187 -6.48 -6.06 -13.53
C ALA A 187 -6.92 -7.24 -14.44
N LEU A 188 -6.13 -7.59 -15.45
CA LEU A 188 -6.42 -8.67 -16.39
C LEU A 188 -5.85 -10.03 -15.97
N SER A 189 -5.12 -10.09 -14.85
CA SER A 189 -4.39 -11.29 -14.41
C SER A 189 -5.05 -12.02 -13.23
N TYR A 190 -6.27 -11.64 -12.85
CA TYR A 190 -7.04 -12.29 -11.78
C TYR A 190 -7.86 -13.47 -12.28
#